data_AF-A0A7C9QRT5-F1
#
_entry.id   AF-A0A7C9QRT5-F1
#
_cell.length_a   1.000
_cell.length_b   1.000
_cell.length_c   1.000
_cell.angle_alpha   90.00
_cell.angle_beta   90.00
_cell.angle_gamma   90.00
#
_symmetry.space_group_name_H-M   'P 1'
#
loop_
_entity.id
_entity.type
_entity.pdbx_description
1 polymer ?
#
loop_
_entity_poly.entity_id
_entity_poly.type
_entity_poly.pdbx_seq_one_letter_code
_entity_poly.pdbx_strand_id
1 'polypeptide(L)'
;MRVVDMARREINAKTDIAFEYEEIKEGRKVAALRFTITRNARADKPDPLRDDPRLARLVTRLTTHGMTEDAARAIVQTHEPELVEWATTTLARKLKAKEPVENPAGWLRKAIEEDWRPQPTLFAQKQTQARETERQAERERLDLEAKTAEGRKADAAHEKAAIMAYVNSLSPEEREALEQGFREHLTATVPAIVAKRFTGGETWGLDPLIRKQAILLLTDIKQKTTPLMKQLHLQQLLQLNTIP
;
A
#
# COMPACT_ATOMS: atom_id res chain seq x y z
N MET A 1 40.41 26.04 -35.39
CA MET A 1 41.32 24.88 -35.31
C MET A 1 40.45 23.62 -35.31
N ARG A 2 40.44 22.79 -36.37
CA ARG A 2 39.31 21.85 -36.64
C ARG A 2 38.99 20.84 -35.52
N VAL A 3 40.00 20.33 -34.82
CA VAL A 3 39.84 19.29 -33.79
C VAL A 3 39.23 19.84 -32.50
N VAL A 4 39.73 20.97 -32.00
CA VAL A 4 39.21 21.58 -30.76
C VAL A 4 37.82 22.16 -30.97
N ASP A 5 37.53 22.68 -32.17
CA ASP A 5 36.18 23.12 -32.52
C ASP A 5 35.16 21.96 -32.54
N MET A 6 35.58 20.78 -32.99
CA MET A 6 34.74 19.57 -32.97
C MET A 6 34.51 19.09 -31.54
N ALA A 7 35.56 19.02 -30.71
CA ALA A 7 35.46 18.63 -29.30
C ALA A 7 34.55 19.58 -28.51
N ARG A 8 34.67 20.90 -28.74
CA ARG A 8 33.79 21.91 -28.14
C ARG A 8 32.33 21.65 -28.47
N ARG A 9 32.00 21.40 -29.74
CA ARG A 9 30.62 21.13 -30.16
C ARG A 9 30.05 19.88 -29.50
N GLU A 10 30.84 18.82 -29.41
CA GLU A 10 30.37 17.56 -28.86
C GLU A 10 30.18 17.62 -27.33
N ILE A 11 31.16 18.16 -26.60
CA ILE A 11 31.11 18.27 -25.14
C ILE A 11 29.97 19.19 -24.71
N ASN A 12 29.85 20.38 -25.33
CA ASN A 12 28.77 21.32 -25.03
C ASN A 12 27.37 20.76 -25.38
N ALA A 13 27.29 19.75 -26.26
CA ALA A 13 26.03 19.12 -26.65
C ALA A 13 25.64 17.92 -25.77
N LYS A 14 26.61 17.13 -25.28
CA LYS A 14 26.35 15.82 -24.69
C LYS A 14 26.67 15.71 -23.19
N THR A 15 27.33 16.71 -22.61
CA THR A 15 27.82 16.63 -21.22
C THR A 15 27.28 17.76 -20.35
N ASP A 16 27.42 17.58 -19.04
CA ASP A 16 27.07 18.54 -17.98
C ASP A 16 28.04 19.73 -17.88
N ILE A 17 29.15 19.66 -18.60
CA ILE A 17 30.14 20.72 -18.72
C ILE A 17 30.07 21.36 -20.10
N ALA A 18 30.34 22.65 -20.14
CA ALA A 18 30.55 23.39 -21.38
C ALA A 18 31.88 24.12 -21.29
N PHE A 19 32.60 24.22 -22.40
CA PHE A 19 33.83 25.01 -22.43
C PHE A 19 33.92 25.89 -23.66
N GLU A 20 34.55 27.04 -23.49
CA GLU A 20 35.01 27.92 -24.54
C GLU A 20 36.53 28.02 -24.49
N TYR A 21 37.16 28.44 -25.58
CA TYR A 21 38.61 28.62 -25.63
C TYR A 21 39.01 29.88 -26.39
N GLU A 22 40.11 30.48 -25.93
CA GLU A 22 40.76 31.62 -26.59
C GLU A 22 42.18 31.24 -27.01
N GLU A 23 42.56 31.61 -28.23
CA GLU A 23 43.92 31.43 -28.74
C GLU A 23 44.81 32.60 -28.30
N ILE A 24 45.85 32.31 -27.51
CA ILE A 24 46.89 33.28 -27.15
C ILE A 24 47.98 33.20 -28.20
N LYS A 25 48.16 34.27 -28.98
CA LYS A 25 49.12 34.34 -30.09
C LYS A 25 50.37 35.11 -29.70
N GLU A 26 51.53 34.60 -30.12
CA GLU A 26 52.80 35.31 -30.12
C GLU A 26 53.21 35.55 -31.57
N GLY A 27 52.94 36.74 -32.09
CA GLY A 27 53.09 37.03 -33.51
C GLY A 27 52.13 36.18 -34.36
N ARG A 28 52.68 35.36 -35.27
CA ARG A 28 51.88 34.50 -36.18
C ARG A 28 51.60 33.09 -35.64
N LYS A 29 52.25 32.68 -34.55
CA LYS A 29 52.05 31.36 -33.93
C LYS A 29 51.04 31.46 -32.77
N VAL A 30 50.21 30.44 -32.61
CA VAL A 30 49.42 30.24 -31.38
C VAL A 30 50.38 29.65 -30.34
N ALA A 31 50.61 30.38 -29.25
CA ALA A 31 51.52 29.97 -28.18
C ALA A 31 50.79 29.15 -27.10
N ALA A 32 49.53 29.48 -26.81
CA ALA A 32 48.73 28.76 -25.82
C ALA A 32 47.23 28.85 -26.12
N LEU A 33 46.46 27.94 -25.51
CA LEU A 33 45.00 27.99 -25.46
C LEU A 33 44.56 28.22 -24.02
N ARG A 34 43.66 29.19 -23.81
CA ARG A 34 43.01 29.40 -22.53
C ARG A 34 41.62 28.80 -22.60
N PHE A 35 41.32 27.83 -21.74
CA PHE A 35 39.99 27.24 -21.64
C PHE A 35 39.20 27.88 -20.51
N THR A 36 37.94 28.21 -20.79
CA THR A 36 36.97 28.62 -19.79
C THR A 36 35.92 27.53 -19.70
N ILE A 37 35.90 26.79 -18.58
CA ILE A 37 34.97 25.68 -18.35
C ILE A 37 33.87 26.17 -17.42
N THR A 38 32.63 25.94 -17.80
CA THR A 38 31.42 26.33 -17.07
C THR A 38 30.45 25.16 -17.00
N ARG A 39 29.49 25.21 -16.08
CA ARG A 39 28.39 24.25 -16.05
C ARG A 39 27.47 24.47 -17.26
N ASN A 40 27.06 23.39 -17.92
CA ASN A 40 26.19 23.47 -19.08
C ASN A 40 24.74 23.70 -18.66
N ALA A 41 24.21 24.91 -18.88
CA ALA A 41 22.82 25.25 -18.54
C ALA A 41 21.77 24.38 -19.27
N ARG A 42 22.13 23.68 -20.35
CA ARG A 42 21.24 22.69 -20.98
C ARG A 42 21.10 21.40 -20.17
N ALA A 43 22.11 21.03 -19.38
CA ALA A 43 22.05 19.85 -18.53
C ALA A 43 21.09 20.01 -17.33
N ASP A 44 20.69 21.26 -17.04
CA ASP A 44 19.68 21.60 -16.04
C ASP A 44 18.24 21.46 -16.56
N LYS A 45 18.03 21.24 -17.87
CA LYS A 45 16.70 20.91 -18.38
C LYS A 45 16.40 19.43 -18.11
N PRO A 46 15.23 19.09 -17.53
CA PRO A 46 14.80 17.71 -17.41
C PRO A 46 14.77 17.07 -18.80
N ASP A 47 15.52 15.98 -18.99
CA ASP A 47 15.42 15.15 -20.18
C ASP A 47 14.86 13.79 -19.74
N PRO A 48 13.56 13.51 -19.99
CA PRO A 48 12.93 12.26 -19.57
C PRO A 48 13.70 11.02 -20.05
N LEU A 49 14.40 11.11 -21.19
CA LEU A 49 15.17 9.99 -21.73
C LEU A 49 16.50 9.75 -20.99
N ARG A 50 17.08 10.82 -20.40
CA ARG A 50 18.26 10.70 -19.54
C ARG A 50 17.86 10.20 -18.15
N ASP A 51 16.74 10.71 -17.66
CA ASP A 51 16.35 10.55 -16.26
C ASP A 51 15.54 9.25 -16.04
N ASP A 52 14.90 8.70 -17.08
CA ASP A 52 14.21 7.40 -17.06
C ASP A 52 14.85 6.37 -18.01
N PRO A 53 15.59 5.37 -17.47
CA PRO A 53 16.17 4.28 -18.26
C PRO A 53 15.15 3.45 -19.06
N ARG A 54 13.88 3.42 -18.66
CA ARG A 54 12.82 2.73 -19.40
C ARG A 54 12.58 3.41 -20.74
N LEU A 55 12.46 4.73 -20.76
CA LEU A 55 12.24 5.51 -21.98
C LEU A 55 13.43 5.39 -22.95
N ALA A 56 14.66 5.41 -22.44
CA ALA A 56 15.86 5.17 -23.24
C ALA A 56 15.82 3.81 -23.97
N ARG A 57 15.39 2.74 -23.27
CA ARG A 57 15.23 1.40 -23.87
C ARG A 57 14.17 1.38 -24.97
N LEU A 58 13.08 2.13 -24.81
CA LEU A 58 12.05 2.23 -25.85
C LEU A 58 12.58 2.89 -27.11
N VAL A 59 13.37 3.96 -26.97
CA VAL A 59 14.05 4.59 -28.11
C VAL A 59 14.95 3.57 -28.81
N THR A 60 15.79 2.83 -28.08
CA THR A 60 16.65 1.78 -28.66
C THR A 60 15.87 0.70 -29.40
N ARG A 61 14.71 0.29 -28.89
CA ARG A 61 13.83 -0.70 -29.56
C ARG A 61 13.27 -0.14 -30.85
N LEU A 62 12.77 1.10 -30.85
CA LEU A 62 12.24 1.75 -32.06
C LEU A 62 13.34 1.92 -33.12
N THR A 63 14.55 2.31 -32.73
CA THR A 63 15.68 2.46 -33.67
C THR A 63 16.14 1.12 -34.24
N THR A 64 16.08 0.04 -33.45
CA THR A 64 16.38 -1.33 -33.93
C THR A 64 15.45 -1.75 -35.08
N HIS A 65 14.22 -1.23 -35.10
CA HIS A 65 13.24 -1.49 -36.15
C HIS A 65 13.29 -0.47 -37.31
N GLY A 66 14.34 0.35 -37.39
CA GLY A 66 14.62 1.23 -38.53
C GLY A 66 14.11 2.67 -38.37
N MET A 67 13.69 3.10 -37.18
CA MET A 67 13.40 4.51 -36.92
C MET A 67 14.69 5.31 -36.68
N THR A 68 14.71 6.58 -37.09
CA THR A 68 15.79 7.49 -36.71
C THR A 68 15.71 7.80 -35.21
N GLU A 69 16.86 8.10 -34.57
CA GLU A 69 16.89 8.39 -33.13
C GLU A 69 15.96 9.56 -32.78
N ASP A 70 16.00 10.65 -33.56
CA ASP A 70 15.15 11.83 -33.33
C ASP A 70 13.65 11.49 -33.40
N ALA A 71 13.24 10.67 -34.37
CA ALA A 71 11.85 10.26 -34.50
C ALA A 71 11.41 9.32 -33.38
N ALA A 72 12.29 8.41 -32.97
CA ALA A 72 12.04 7.50 -31.85
C ALA A 72 11.91 8.26 -30.52
N ARG A 73 12.80 9.25 -30.28
CA ARG A 73 12.72 10.15 -29.12
C ARG A 73 11.41 10.93 -29.10
N ALA A 74 11.04 11.54 -30.23
CA ALA A 74 9.79 12.29 -30.34
C ALA A 74 8.57 11.42 -30.02
N ILE A 75 8.53 10.18 -30.50
CA ILE A 75 7.45 9.24 -30.21
C ILE A 75 7.38 8.90 -28.73
N VAL A 76 8.50 8.55 -28.10
CA VAL A 76 8.55 8.17 -26.68
C VAL A 76 8.20 9.33 -25.76
N GLN A 77 8.50 10.57 -26.17
CA GLN A 77 8.15 11.77 -25.40
C GLN A 77 6.69 12.22 -25.59
N THR A 78 6.07 11.91 -26.74
CA THR A 78 4.72 12.38 -27.07
C THR A 78 3.64 11.38 -26.66
N HIS A 79 3.96 10.09 -26.64
CA HIS A 79 3.00 9.02 -26.41
C HIS A 79 3.23 8.30 -25.08
N GLU A 80 2.18 7.66 -24.58
CA GLU A 80 2.23 6.83 -23.38
C GLU A 80 3.27 5.69 -23.54
N PRO A 81 4.18 5.49 -22.57
CA PRO A 81 5.21 4.44 -22.64
C PRO A 81 4.62 3.03 -22.87
N GLU A 82 3.48 2.75 -22.25
CA GLU A 82 2.75 1.49 -22.34
C GLU A 82 2.25 1.22 -23.78
N LEU A 83 1.84 2.27 -24.50
CA LEU A 83 1.43 2.15 -25.91
C LEU A 83 2.63 1.79 -26.80
N VAL A 84 3.77 2.46 -26.60
CA VAL A 84 5.00 2.20 -27.34
C VAL A 84 5.51 0.77 -27.05
N GLU A 85 5.43 0.33 -25.80
CA GLU A 85 5.76 -1.04 -25.40
C GLU A 85 4.85 -2.08 -26.06
N TRP A 86 3.54 -1.82 -26.09
CA TRP A 86 2.59 -2.69 -26.75
C TRP A 86 2.89 -2.81 -28.26
N ALA A 87 3.14 -1.68 -28.94
CA ALA A 87 3.40 -1.65 -30.38
C ALA A 87 4.68 -2.41 -30.74
N THR A 88 5.78 -2.13 -30.04
CA THR A 88 7.07 -2.81 -30.24
C THR A 88 6.99 -4.31 -29.97
N THR A 89 6.24 -4.72 -28.93
CA THR A 89 6.04 -6.14 -28.60
C THR A 89 5.16 -6.85 -29.63
N THR A 90 4.12 -6.17 -30.12
CA THR A 90 3.24 -6.70 -31.17
C THR A 90 3.98 -6.89 -32.47
N LEU A 91 4.79 -5.92 -32.89
CA LEU A 91 5.64 -6.04 -34.07
C LEU A 91 6.63 -7.22 -33.92
N ALA A 92 7.32 -7.33 -32.79
CA ALA A 92 8.26 -8.44 -32.55
C ALA A 92 7.59 -9.81 -32.69
N ARG A 93 6.35 -9.95 -32.19
CA ARG A 93 5.55 -11.17 -32.36
C ARG A 93 5.20 -11.44 -33.82
N LYS A 94 4.77 -10.43 -34.59
CA LYS A 94 4.45 -10.55 -36.02
C LYS A 94 5.67 -10.98 -36.84
N LEU A 95 6.82 -10.36 -36.59
CA LEU A 95 8.08 -10.72 -37.25
C LEU A 95 8.50 -12.15 -36.90
N LYS A 96 8.37 -12.57 -35.63
CA LYS A 96 8.65 -13.95 -35.20
C LYS A 96 7.71 -14.96 -35.86
N ALA A 97 6.45 -14.60 -36.07
CA ALA A 97 5.46 -15.42 -36.78
C ALA A 97 5.66 -15.43 -38.31
N LYS A 98 6.67 -14.73 -38.84
CA LYS A 98 6.93 -14.54 -40.27
C LYS A 98 5.76 -13.92 -41.03
N GLU A 99 4.95 -13.10 -40.35
CA GLU A 99 3.94 -12.30 -41.02
C GLU A 99 4.63 -11.22 -41.89
N PRO A 100 4.16 -10.97 -43.12
CA PRO A 100 4.75 -9.97 -43.99
C PRO A 100 4.51 -8.56 -43.42
N VAL A 101 5.57 -7.90 -42.97
CA VAL A 101 5.57 -6.48 -42.60
C VAL A 101 6.61 -5.77 -43.48
N GLU A 102 6.14 -5.16 -44.57
CA GLU A 102 7.03 -4.51 -45.54
C GLU A 102 7.86 -3.36 -44.93
N ASN A 103 7.25 -2.56 -44.05
CA ASN A 103 7.90 -1.42 -43.40
C ASN A 103 7.66 -1.42 -41.89
N PRO A 104 8.55 -2.05 -41.10
CA PRO A 104 8.41 -2.13 -39.64
C PRO A 104 8.37 -0.76 -38.96
N ALA A 105 9.20 0.19 -39.39
CA ALA A 105 9.24 1.55 -38.84
C ALA A 105 7.94 2.33 -39.13
N GLY A 106 7.44 2.23 -40.36
CA GLY A 106 6.16 2.84 -40.75
C GLY A 106 4.97 2.21 -40.03
N TRP A 107 5.01 0.89 -39.82
CA TRP A 107 4.01 0.17 -39.06
C TRP A 107 3.98 0.64 -37.59
N LEU A 108 5.14 0.75 -36.94
CA LEU A 108 5.24 1.23 -35.56
C LEU A 108 4.69 2.64 -35.40
N ARG A 109 5.08 3.54 -36.31
CA ARG A 109 4.60 4.92 -36.29
C ARG A 109 3.07 4.97 -36.34
N LYS A 110 2.45 4.30 -37.32
CA LYS A 110 0.99 4.28 -37.45
C LYS A 110 0.29 3.61 -36.27
N ALA A 111 0.81 2.48 -35.80
CA ALA A 111 0.22 1.75 -34.68
C ALA A 111 0.20 2.55 -33.37
N ILE A 112 1.20 3.42 -33.18
CA ILE A 112 1.29 4.32 -32.02
C ILE A 112 0.45 5.58 -32.24
N GLU A 113 0.48 6.18 -33.43
CA GLU A 113 -0.32 7.38 -33.75
C GLU A 113 -1.83 7.13 -33.68
N GLU A 114 -2.29 5.96 -34.16
CA GLU A 114 -3.70 5.60 -34.23
C GLU A 114 -4.17 4.73 -33.04
N ASP A 115 -3.29 4.46 -32.07
CA ASP A 115 -3.55 3.58 -30.91
C ASP A 115 -4.27 2.27 -31.29
N TRP A 116 -3.59 1.41 -32.04
CA TRP A 116 -4.14 0.12 -32.49
C TRP A 116 -4.30 -0.93 -31.37
N ARG A 117 -4.17 -0.53 -30.10
CA ARG A 117 -4.43 -1.44 -28.98
C ARG A 117 -5.87 -1.95 -29.04
N PRO A 118 -6.12 -3.22 -28.71
CA PRO A 118 -7.47 -3.71 -28.53
C PRO A 118 -8.13 -2.90 -27.41
N GLN A 119 -9.06 -2.02 -27.77
CA GLN A 119 -9.82 -1.26 -26.79
C GLN A 119 -10.82 -2.22 -26.13
N PRO A 120 -10.79 -2.35 -24.79
CA PRO A 120 -11.77 -3.18 -24.11
C PRO A 120 -13.16 -2.63 -24.41
N THR A 121 -14.07 -3.50 -24.82
CA THR A 121 -15.46 -3.09 -25.08
C THR A 121 -16.06 -2.47 -23.83
N LEU A 122 -17.03 -1.57 -23.98
CA LEU A 122 -17.75 -0.99 -22.84
C LEU A 122 -18.32 -2.08 -21.91
N PHE A 123 -18.68 -3.24 -22.45
CA PHE A 123 -19.12 -4.40 -21.69
C PHE A 123 -17.98 -5.02 -20.85
N ALA A 124 -16.81 -5.25 -21.45
CA ALA A 124 -15.65 -5.77 -20.75
C ALA A 124 -15.18 -4.82 -19.63
N GLN A 125 -15.19 -3.50 -19.88
CA GLN A 125 -14.86 -2.49 -18.87
C GLN A 125 -15.84 -2.48 -17.69
N LYS A 126 -17.14 -2.57 -17.97
CA LYS A 126 -18.15 -2.69 -16.90
C LYS A 126 -17.97 -3.96 -16.08
N GLN A 127 -17.63 -5.08 -16.72
CA GLN A 127 -17.42 -6.35 -16.04
C GLN A 127 -16.17 -6.33 -15.16
N THR A 128 -15.06 -5.74 -15.61
CA THR A 128 -13.86 -5.60 -14.78
C THR A 128 -14.09 -4.67 -13.60
N GLN A 129 -14.78 -3.55 -13.80
CA GLN A 129 -15.17 -2.65 -12.71
C GLN A 129 -16.06 -3.37 -11.69
N ALA A 130 -17.10 -4.09 -12.14
CA ALA A 130 -17.99 -4.84 -11.25
C ALA A 130 -17.22 -5.85 -10.39
N ARG A 131 -16.31 -6.62 -11.00
CA ARG A 131 -15.46 -7.58 -10.27
C ARG A 131 -14.54 -6.91 -9.26
N GLU A 132 -13.95 -5.77 -9.61
CA GLU A 132 -13.08 -5.05 -8.68
C GLU A 132 -13.89 -4.47 -7.52
N THR A 133 -15.08 -3.93 -7.78
CA THR A 133 -15.99 -3.43 -6.73
C THR A 133 -16.47 -4.54 -5.81
N GLU A 134 -16.79 -5.72 -6.35
CA GLU A 134 -17.16 -6.90 -5.56
C GLU A 134 -16.00 -7.35 -4.67
N ARG A 135 -14.78 -7.40 -5.23
CA ARG A 135 -13.57 -7.77 -4.49
C ARG A 135 -13.24 -6.76 -3.39
N GLN A 136 -13.42 -5.47 -3.65
CA GLN A 136 -13.23 -4.43 -2.64
C GLN A 136 -14.26 -4.55 -1.52
N ALA A 137 -15.54 -4.72 -1.86
CA ALA A 137 -16.60 -4.93 -0.88
C ALA A 137 -16.35 -6.18 -0.03
N GLU A 138 -15.89 -7.29 -0.63
CA GLU A 138 -15.54 -8.51 0.11
C GLU A 138 -14.39 -8.26 1.11
N ARG A 139 -13.34 -7.56 0.70
CA ARG A 139 -12.21 -7.19 1.57
C ARG A 139 -12.65 -6.32 2.74
N GLU A 140 -13.46 -5.29 2.47
CA GLU A 140 -13.99 -4.41 3.51
C GLU A 140 -14.85 -5.17 4.52
N ARG A 141 -15.65 -6.14 4.06
CA ARG A 141 -16.46 -7.00 4.93
C ARG A 141 -15.58 -7.88 5.82
N LEU A 142 -14.55 -8.51 5.27
CA LEU A 142 -13.61 -9.33 6.03
C LEU A 142 -12.84 -8.50 7.07
N ASP A 143 -12.39 -7.30 6.70
CA ASP A 143 -11.70 -6.40 7.61
C ASP A 143 -12.61 -5.94 8.76
N LEU A 144 -13.87 -5.65 8.46
CA LEU A 144 -14.86 -5.29 9.48
C LEU A 144 -15.15 -6.47 10.42
N GLU A 145 -15.31 -7.68 9.87
CA GLU A 145 -15.51 -8.88 10.67
C GLU A 145 -14.31 -9.15 11.58
N ALA A 146 -13.09 -9.05 11.07
CA ALA A 146 -11.86 -9.21 11.84
C ALA A 146 -11.78 -8.20 13.00
N LYS A 147 -12.05 -6.91 12.74
CA LYS A 147 -12.08 -5.87 13.77
C LYS A 147 -13.13 -6.15 14.85
N THR A 148 -14.33 -6.57 14.46
CA THR A 148 -15.39 -6.90 15.44
C THR A 148 -15.07 -8.15 16.25
N ALA A 149 -14.39 -9.15 15.66
CA ALA A 149 -13.95 -10.35 16.35
C ALA A 149 -12.81 -10.04 17.33
N GLU A 150 -11.89 -9.17 16.95
CA GLU A 150 -10.80 -8.70 17.82
C GLU A 150 -11.33 -7.90 19.01
N GLY A 151 -12.26 -6.96 18.77
CA GLY A 151 -12.95 -6.23 19.85
C GLY A 151 -13.64 -7.18 20.83
N ARG A 152 -14.42 -8.14 20.34
CA ARG A 152 -15.07 -9.16 21.18
C ARG A 152 -14.07 -10.01 21.99
N LYS A 153 -12.91 -10.33 21.41
CA LYS A 153 -11.84 -11.05 22.13
C LYS A 153 -11.21 -10.18 23.22
N ALA A 154 -10.96 -8.91 22.94
CA ALA A 154 -10.42 -7.96 23.91
C ALA A 154 -11.39 -7.76 25.09
N ASP A 155 -12.69 -7.59 24.80
CA ASP A 155 -13.73 -7.47 25.82
C ASP A 155 -13.80 -8.72 26.69
N ALA A 156 -13.84 -9.91 26.07
CA ALA A 156 -13.86 -11.18 26.79
C ALA A 156 -12.61 -11.39 27.66
N ALA A 157 -11.44 -10.94 27.19
CA ALA A 157 -10.19 -11.00 27.96
C ALA A 157 -10.22 -10.04 29.16
N HIS A 158 -10.73 -8.83 28.97
CA HIS A 158 -10.89 -7.84 30.03
C HIS A 158 -11.88 -8.32 31.10
N GLU A 159 -13.04 -8.87 30.70
CA GLU A 159 -14.00 -9.49 31.61
C GLU A 159 -13.37 -10.62 32.43
N LYS A 160 -12.67 -11.56 31.76
CA LYS A 160 -11.98 -12.65 32.45
C LYS A 160 -10.96 -12.12 33.45
N ALA A 161 -10.14 -11.15 33.05
CA ALA A 161 -9.13 -10.56 33.92
C ALA A 161 -9.75 -9.89 35.15
N ALA A 162 -10.86 -9.14 34.98
CA ALA A 162 -11.55 -8.48 36.07
C ALA A 162 -12.15 -9.47 37.09
N ILE A 163 -12.76 -10.56 36.61
CA ILE A 163 -13.29 -11.62 37.47
C ILE A 163 -12.16 -12.29 38.25
N MET A 164 -11.09 -12.70 37.57
CA MET A 164 -9.95 -13.36 38.21
C MET A 164 -9.26 -12.45 39.22
N ALA A 165 -9.10 -11.16 38.92
CA ALA A 165 -8.55 -10.18 39.85
C ALA A 165 -9.38 -10.07 41.13
N TYR A 166 -10.72 -10.04 41.01
CA TYR A 166 -11.62 -10.02 42.17
C TYR A 166 -11.52 -11.31 42.98
N VAL A 167 -11.65 -12.48 42.35
CA VAL A 167 -11.58 -13.78 43.03
C VAL A 167 -10.24 -13.98 43.74
N ASN A 168 -9.13 -13.57 43.12
CA ASN A 168 -7.79 -13.68 43.71
C ASN A 168 -7.53 -12.66 44.83
N SER A 169 -8.33 -11.60 44.93
CA SER A 169 -8.21 -10.61 46.02
C SER A 169 -8.88 -11.04 47.33
N LEU A 170 -9.71 -12.08 47.27
CA LEU A 170 -10.43 -12.62 48.44
C LEU A 170 -9.53 -13.55 49.25
N SER A 171 -9.78 -13.63 50.55
CA SER A 171 -9.17 -14.67 51.40
C SER A 171 -9.64 -16.07 51.00
N PRO A 172 -8.93 -17.15 51.39
CA PRO A 172 -9.33 -18.52 51.07
C PRO A 172 -10.77 -18.85 51.52
N GLU A 173 -11.16 -18.38 52.71
CA GLU A 173 -12.48 -18.60 53.29
C GLU A 173 -13.59 -17.85 52.51
N GLU A 174 -13.37 -16.57 52.19
CA GLU A 174 -14.29 -15.77 51.38
C GLU A 174 -14.43 -16.30 49.96
N ARG A 175 -13.33 -16.81 49.39
CA ARG A 175 -13.32 -17.43 48.07
C ARG A 175 -14.13 -18.72 48.06
N GLU A 176 -13.97 -19.58 49.06
CA GLU A 176 -14.73 -20.83 49.17
C GLU A 176 -16.23 -20.55 49.32
N ALA A 177 -16.60 -19.59 50.18
CA ALA A 177 -17.99 -19.15 50.31
C ALA A 177 -18.56 -18.60 48.99
N LEU A 178 -17.78 -17.80 48.26
CA LEU A 178 -18.19 -17.27 46.95
C LEU A 178 -18.34 -18.37 45.90
N GLU A 179 -17.41 -19.34 45.84
CA GLU A 179 -17.48 -20.47 44.91
C GLU A 179 -18.69 -21.37 45.21
N GLN A 180 -19.01 -21.60 46.49
CA GLN A 180 -20.20 -22.34 46.88
C GLN A 180 -21.49 -21.61 46.49
N GLY A 181 -21.61 -20.33 46.84
CA GLY A 181 -22.78 -19.53 46.47
C GLY A 181 -22.98 -19.41 44.96
N PHE A 182 -21.88 -19.38 44.19
CA PHE A 182 -21.95 -19.38 42.74
C PHE A 182 -22.37 -20.73 42.15
N ARG A 183 -21.95 -21.86 42.74
CA ARG A 183 -22.44 -23.20 42.34
C ARG A 183 -23.95 -23.33 42.52
N GLU A 184 -24.48 -22.81 43.62
CA GLU A 184 -25.91 -22.78 43.89
C GLU A 184 -26.64 -21.90 42.86
N HIS A 185 -26.13 -20.70 42.60
CA HIS A 185 -26.64 -19.80 41.55
C HIS A 185 -26.67 -20.47 40.17
N LEU A 186 -25.58 -21.15 39.77
CA LEU A 186 -25.50 -21.86 38.49
C LEU A 186 -26.51 -23.00 38.41
N THR A 187 -26.68 -23.77 39.49
CA THR A 187 -27.63 -24.89 39.53
C THR A 187 -29.08 -24.40 39.38
N ALA A 188 -29.38 -23.20 39.90
CA ALA A 188 -30.70 -22.58 39.78
C ALA A 188 -30.93 -21.89 38.41
N THR A 189 -29.88 -21.37 37.78
CA THR A 189 -30.02 -20.42 36.65
C THR A 189 -29.71 -21.03 35.29
N VAL A 190 -28.85 -22.05 35.22
CA VAL A 190 -28.43 -22.66 33.94
C VAL A 190 -28.68 -24.17 33.94
N PRO A 191 -28.79 -24.80 32.74
CA PRO A 191 -28.96 -26.25 32.66
C PRO A 191 -27.85 -27.01 33.40
N ALA A 192 -28.20 -28.16 33.99
CA ALA A 192 -27.28 -28.97 34.80
C ALA A 192 -25.98 -29.35 34.06
N ILE A 193 -26.03 -29.53 32.74
CA ILE A 193 -24.86 -29.81 31.89
C ILE A 193 -23.87 -28.62 31.90
N VAL A 194 -24.37 -27.39 31.94
CA VAL A 194 -23.55 -26.17 31.98
C VAL A 194 -23.03 -25.93 33.40
N ALA A 195 -23.88 -26.10 34.42
CA ALA A 195 -23.47 -25.97 35.82
C ALA A 195 -22.33 -26.94 36.21
N LYS A 196 -22.37 -28.19 35.71
CA LYS A 196 -21.32 -29.20 35.93
C LYS A 196 -19.94 -28.83 35.36
N ARG A 197 -19.86 -27.87 34.43
CA ARG A 197 -18.58 -27.43 33.85
C ARG A 197 -17.80 -26.52 34.78
N PHE A 198 -18.44 -25.96 35.81
CA PHE A 198 -17.77 -25.11 36.79
C PHE A 198 -17.05 -25.98 37.83
N THR A 199 -15.72 -25.92 37.84
CA THR A 199 -14.87 -26.65 38.80
C THR A 199 -14.17 -25.74 39.81
N GLY A 200 -14.30 -24.41 39.66
CA GLY A 200 -13.60 -23.40 40.45
C GLY A 200 -12.33 -22.90 39.75
N GLY A 201 -11.66 -21.91 40.34
CA GLY A 201 -10.41 -21.36 39.78
C GLY A 201 -10.58 -20.77 38.37
N GLU A 202 -9.86 -21.27 37.36
CA GLU A 202 -9.89 -20.64 36.03
C GLU A 202 -11.25 -20.75 35.32
N THR A 203 -12.14 -21.67 35.73
CA THR A 203 -13.46 -21.83 35.12
C THR A 203 -14.39 -20.64 35.33
N TRP A 204 -14.05 -19.71 36.23
CA TRP A 204 -14.77 -18.45 36.44
C TRP A 204 -14.86 -17.58 35.18
N GLY A 205 -13.88 -17.64 34.28
CA GLY A 205 -13.84 -16.80 33.08
C GLY A 205 -13.56 -17.52 31.75
N LEU A 206 -13.29 -18.84 31.78
CA LEU A 206 -13.00 -19.64 30.59
C LEU A 206 -14.25 -19.97 29.76
N ASP A 207 -15.34 -20.41 30.39
CA ASP A 207 -16.58 -20.73 29.68
C ASP A 207 -17.43 -19.45 29.51
N PRO A 208 -17.86 -19.10 28.28
CA PRO A 208 -18.62 -17.86 28.03
C PRO A 208 -19.95 -17.77 28.79
N LEU A 209 -20.65 -18.89 29.01
CA LEU A 209 -21.92 -18.91 29.72
C LEU A 209 -21.70 -18.76 31.23
N ILE A 210 -20.69 -19.44 31.76
CA ILE A 210 -20.30 -19.29 33.18
C ILE A 210 -19.80 -17.88 33.45
N ARG A 211 -18.94 -17.33 32.56
CA ARG A 211 -18.43 -15.96 32.66
C ARG A 211 -19.57 -14.94 32.71
N LYS A 212 -20.58 -15.08 31.85
CA LYS A 212 -21.76 -14.21 31.87
C LYS A 212 -22.48 -14.25 33.22
N GLN A 213 -22.69 -15.44 33.78
CA GLN A 213 -23.33 -15.59 35.10
C GLN A 213 -22.46 -15.03 36.23
N ALA A 214 -21.14 -15.20 36.15
CA ALA A 214 -20.20 -14.64 37.12
C ALA A 214 -20.24 -13.10 37.11
N ILE A 215 -20.26 -12.46 35.93
CA ILE A 215 -20.40 -11.00 35.83
C ILE A 215 -21.70 -10.53 36.47
N LEU A 216 -22.83 -11.20 36.19
CA LEU A 216 -24.13 -10.84 36.77
C LEU A 216 -24.10 -10.94 38.30
N LEU A 217 -23.61 -12.06 38.84
CA LEU A 217 -23.53 -12.26 40.28
C LEU A 217 -22.59 -11.25 40.95
N LEU A 218 -21.40 -11.04 40.41
CA LEU A 218 -20.41 -10.12 40.98
C LEU A 218 -20.86 -8.66 40.89
N THR A 219 -21.63 -8.30 39.86
CA THR A 219 -22.25 -6.97 39.75
C THR A 219 -23.33 -6.79 40.81
N ASP A 220 -24.18 -7.79 41.03
CA ASP A 220 -25.22 -7.78 42.07
C ASP A 220 -24.62 -7.73 43.49
N ILE A 221 -23.56 -8.50 43.74
CA ILE A 221 -22.80 -8.46 45.00
C ILE A 221 -22.25 -7.05 45.24
N LYS A 222 -21.58 -6.45 44.25
CA LYS A 222 -21.03 -5.08 44.36
C LYS A 222 -22.11 -4.04 44.63
N GLN A 223 -23.30 -4.19 44.04
CA GLN A 223 -24.44 -3.30 44.29
C GLN A 223 -24.97 -3.45 45.72
N LYS A 224 -24.98 -4.66 46.27
CA LYS A 224 -25.46 -4.96 47.63
C LYS A 224 -24.46 -4.59 48.74
N THR A 225 -23.15 -4.65 48.48
CA THR A 225 -22.09 -4.32 49.46
C THR A 225 -21.61 -2.87 49.46
N THR A 226 -22.18 -2.00 48.62
CA THR A 226 -21.75 -0.58 48.55
C THR A 226 -22.77 0.35 49.21
N PRO A 227 -22.51 0.93 50.40
CA PRO A 227 -23.35 1.98 50.95
C PRO A 227 -23.11 3.30 50.19
N LEU A 228 -24.19 3.86 49.61
CA LEU A 228 -24.48 5.20 49.06
C LEU A 228 -23.41 6.10 48.38
N MET A 229 -22.09 5.88 48.49
CA MET A 229 -21.07 6.85 48.06
C MET A 229 -20.50 6.60 46.64
N LYS A 230 -20.81 5.49 45.97
CA LYS A 230 -20.34 5.23 44.59
C LYS A 230 -21.39 5.36 43.49
N GLN A 231 -22.62 5.78 43.82
CA GLN A 231 -23.61 6.15 42.79
C GLN A 231 -23.08 7.32 41.92
N LEU A 232 -22.27 8.21 42.48
CA LEU A 232 -21.70 9.35 41.76
C LEU A 232 -20.63 8.95 40.71
N HIS A 233 -19.88 7.87 40.96
CA HIS A 233 -18.83 7.41 40.04
C HIS A 233 -19.41 6.58 38.88
N LEU A 234 -20.53 5.89 39.11
CA LEU A 234 -21.26 5.18 38.06
C LEU A 234 -21.95 6.16 37.08
N GLN A 235 -22.40 7.32 37.58
CA GLN A 235 -22.91 8.41 36.74
C GLN A 235 -21.83 9.03 35.85
N GLN A 236 -20.59 9.15 36.34
CA GLN A 236 -19.46 9.66 35.54
C GLN A 236 -18.98 8.67 34.46
N LEU A 237 -19.05 7.35 34.71
CA LEU A 237 -18.70 6.35 33.70
C LEU A 237 -19.80 6.15 32.63
N LEU A 238 -21.07 6.38 32.98
CA LEU A 238 -22.18 6.32 32.02
C LEU A 238 -22.29 7.57 31.12
N GLN A 239 -21.71 8.72 31.51
CA GLN A 239 -21.66 9.93 30.68
C GLN A 239 -20.51 9.97 29.66
N LEU A 240 -19.53 9.06 29.76
CA LEU A 240 -18.49 8.90 28.72
C LEU A 240 -18.95 8.12 27.47
N ASN A 241 -20.18 7.59 27.49
CA ASN A 241 -20.82 6.94 26.35
C ASN A 241 -21.87 7.83 25.65
N THR A 242 -21.87 9.13 25.94
CA THR A 242 -22.72 10.11 25.26
C THR A 242 -21.91 11.35 24.90
N ILE A 243 -21.21 11.27 23.77
CA ILE A 243 -20.78 12.45 23.01
C ILE A 243 -21.42 12.27 21.61
N PRO A 244 -22.04 13.32 21.04
CA PRO A 244 -22.96 13.26 19.89
C PRO A 244 -22.38 12.70 18.59
#